data_AF-A0AAU4DD10-F1
#
_entry.id   AF-A0AAU4DD10-F1
#
_cell.length_a   1.000
_cell.length_b   1.000
_cell.length_c   1.000
_cell.angle_alpha   90.00
_cell.angle_beta   90.00
_cell.angle_gamma   90.00
#
_symmetry.space_group_name_H-M   'P 1'
#
loop_
_entity.id
_entity.type
_entity.pdbx_description
1 polymer ?
#
loop_
_entity_poly.entity_id
_entity_poly.type
_entity_poly.pdbx_seq_one_letter_code
_entity_poly.pdbx_strand_id
1 'polypeptide(L)' 'MKDLEFEQKRSLTRLEAADQLEQLAAALRHGGNAELELGPGKLTLRIPDELRSEIEVEVGDGQVELEVELKWPTAPAEG' A
#
# COMPACT_ATOMS: atom_id res chain seq x y z
N MET A 1 -20.46 -1.42 -1.90
CA MET A 1 -19.48 -0.98 -2.91
C MET A 1 -19.21 -2.18 -3.80
N LYS A 2 -19.10 -2.02 -5.12
CA LYS A 2 -18.51 -3.08 -5.94
C LYS A 2 -17.05 -3.23 -5.52
N ASP A 3 -16.53 -4.45 -5.54
CA ASP A 3 -15.13 -4.72 -5.23
C ASP A 3 -14.26 -3.86 -6.16
N LEU A 4 -13.42 -3.01 -5.57
CA LEU A 4 -12.45 -2.19 -6.30
C LEU A 4 -11.14 -2.96 -6.34
N GLU A 5 -10.68 -3.28 -7.54
CA GLU A 5 -9.36 -3.86 -7.78
C GLU A 5 -8.54 -2.88 -8.62
N PHE A 6 -7.32 -2.61 -8.18
CA PHE A 6 -6.33 -1.81 -8.90
C PHE A 6 -4.99 -2.55 -8.87
N GLU A 7 -4.48 -2.91 -10.05
CA GLU A 7 -3.16 -3.53 -10.21
C GLU A 7 -2.29 -2.68 -11.14
N GLN A 8 -1.02 -2.51 -10.78
CA GLN A 8 -0.03 -1.86 -11.64
C GLN A 8 1.32 -2.55 -11.52
N LYS A 9 1.88 -2.97 -12.65
CA LYS A 9 3.23 -3.54 -12.77
C LYS A 9 4.10 -2.61 -13.61
N ARG A 10 5.20 -2.13 -13.03
CA ARG A 10 6.19 -1.27 -13.71
C ARG A 10 7.59 -1.50 -13.15
N SER A 11 8.61 -1.31 -13.97
CA SER A 11 10.00 -1.25 -13.50
C SER A 11 10.29 0.14 -12.94
N LEU A 12 10.90 0.21 -11.76
CA LEU A 12 11.29 1.45 -11.10
C LEU A 12 12.79 1.47 -10.83
N THR A 13 13.37 2.66 -10.80
CA THR A 13 14.64 2.87 -10.14
C THR A 13 14.49 2.75 -8.63
N ARG A 14 15.61 2.53 -7.91
CA ARG A 14 15.60 2.50 -6.44
C ARG A 14 15.06 3.77 -5.80
N LEU A 15 15.18 4.93 -6.47
CA LEU A 15 14.74 6.22 -5.93
C LEU A 15 13.23 6.37 -6.11
N GLU A 16 12.70 6.05 -7.29
CA GLU A 16 11.24 6.09 -7.52
C GLU A 16 10.50 5.10 -6.62
N ALA A 17 11.10 3.93 -6.34
CA ALA A 17 10.55 2.99 -5.37
C ALA A 17 10.52 3.59 -3.95
N ALA A 18 11.58 4.29 -3.53
CA ALA A 18 11.62 4.96 -2.23
C ALA A 18 10.57 6.07 -2.13
N ASP A 19 10.42 6.90 -3.17
CA ASP A 19 9.42 7.97 -3.22
C ASP A 19 7.99 7.40 -3.14
N GLN A 20 7.73 6.25 -3.77
CA GLN A 20 6.44 5.57 -3.69
C GLN A 20 6.16 5.02 -2.28
N LEU A 21 7.17 4.44 -1.62
CA LEU A 21 7.06 3.97 -0.23
C LEU A 21 6.87 5.13 0.76
N GLU A 22 7.52 6.27 0.52
CA GLU A 22 7.36 7.47 1.35
C GLU A 22 5.92 8.01 1.27
N GLN A 23 5.33 8.03 0.08
CA GLN A 23 3.93 8.44 -0.10
C GLN A 23 2.96 7.48 0.61
N LEU A 24 3.18 6.17 0.51
CA LEU A 24 2.39 5.20 1.27
C LEU A 24 2.53 5.43 2.78
N ALA A 25 3.75 5.65 3.26
CA ALA A 25 3.99 5.94 4.68
C ALA A 25 3.32 7.25 5.12
N ALA A 26 3.31 8.29 4.28
CA ALA A 26 2.61 9.55 4.56
C ALA A 26 1.09 9.35 4.67
N ALA A 27 0.49 8.58 3.76
CA ALA A 27 -0.92 8.23 3.80
C ALA A 27 -1.29 7.45 5.07
N LEU A 28 -0.48 6.45 5.45
CA LEU A 28 -0.67 5.67 6.68
C LEU A 28 -0.59 6.55 7.94
N ARG A 29 0.36 7.50 7.99
CA ARG A 29 0.46 8.47 9.11
C ARG A 29 -0.71 9.43 9.17
N HIS A 30 -1.27 9.81 8.02
CA HIS A 30 -2.45 10.68 7.97
C HIS A 30 -3.69 9.97 8.54
N GLY A 31 -3.88 8.69 8.21
CA GLY A 31 -5.06 7.93 8.59
C GLY A 31 -6.35 8.48 7.99
N GLY A 32 -7.50 7.98 8.41
CA GLY A 32 -8.80 8.49 7.95
C GLY A 32 -8.94 8.38 6.44
N ASN A 33 -9.47 9.41 5.77
CA ASN A 33 -9.58 9.43 4.31
C ASN A 33 -8.26 9.92 3.69
N ALA A 34 -7.35 8.98 3.43
CA ALA A 34 -6.05 9.26 2.84
C ALA A 34 -6.09 9.10 1.31
N GLU A 35 -5.26 9.89 0.64
CA GLU A 35 -5.06 9.83 -0.80
C GLU A 35 -3.65 9.33 -1.11
N LEU A 36 -3.53 8.40 -2.05
CA LEU A 36 -2.27 7.81 -2.49
C LEU A 36 -2.13 7.99 -4.00
N GLU A 37 -1.01 8.54 -4.46
CA GLU A 37 -0.69 8.60 -5.88
C GLU A 37 0.08 7.34 -6.29
N LEU A 38 -0.50 6.59 -7.23
CA LEU A 38 0.05 5.33 -7.76
C LEU A 38 0.35 5.52 -9.25
N GLY A 39 1.37 6.35 -9.53
CA GLY A 39 1.80 6.70 -10.89
C GLY A 39 0.68 7.44 -11.65
N PRO A 40 0.03 6.83 -12.66
CA PRO A 40 -1.07 7.46 -13.42
C PRO A 40 -2.40 7.60 -12.66
N GLY A 41 -2.56 6.95 -11.50
CA GLY A 41 -3.84 6.91 -10.77
C GLY A 41 -3.75 7.51 -9.37
N LYS A 42 -4.88 7.99 -8.87
CA LYS A 42 -5.05 8.42 -7.48
C LYS A 42 -6.04 7.49 -6.80
N LEU A 43 -5.66 6.92 -5.66
CA LEU A 43 -6.50 6.05 -4.85
C LEU A 43 -6.88 6.77 -3.56
N THR A 44 -8.16 6.76 -3.20
CA THR A 44 -8.64 7.28 -1.92
C THR A 44 -9.10 6.11 -1.07
N LEU A 45 -8.49 5.94 0.11
CA LEU A 45 -8.79 4.85 1.04
C LEU A 45 -9.11 5.40 2.42
N ARG A 46 -10.01 4.72 3.13
CA ARG A 46 -10.17 4.92 4.57
C ARG A 46 -9.18 4.02 5.31
N ILE A 47 -8.20 4.60 5.99
CA ILE A 47 -7.17 3.90 6.79
C ILE A 47 -7.54 4.02 8.28
N PRO A 48 -7.78 2.90 8.99
CA PRO A 48 -8.07 2.90 10.43
C PRO A 48 -6.80 3.06 11.28
N ASP A 49 -6.99 3.26 12.59
CA ASP A 49 -5.88 3.37 13.56
C ASP A 49 -5.12 2.03 13.75
N GLU A 50 -5.80 0.90 13.51
CA GLU A 50 -5.24 -0.45 13.61
C GLU A 50 -5.45 -1.23 12.31
N LEU A 51 -4.39 -1.88 11.85
CA LEU A 51 -4.38 -2.75 10.68
C LEU A 51 -3.49 -3.97 10.92
N ARG A 52 -3.72 -5.04 10.16
CA ARG A 52 -2.82 -6.19 10.12
C ARG A 52 -1.76 -5.94 9.06
N SER A 53 -0.50 -6.23 9.39
CA SER A 53 0.62 -6.15 8.46
C SER A 53 1.36 -7.48 8.39
N GLU A 54 1.77 -7.85 7.19
CA GLU A 54 2.68 -8.96 6.90
C GLU A 54 3.83 -8.42 6.05
N ILE A 55 5.06 -8.87 6.35
CA ILE A 55 6.27 -8.54 5.60
C ILE A 55 6.95 -9.85 5.27
N GLU A 56 7.15 -10.09 3.98
CA GLU A 56 7.81 -11.29 3.48
C GLU A 56 9.03 -10.90 2.65
N VAL A 57 10.11 -11.67 2.81
CA VAL A 57 11.36 -11.47 2.08
C VAL A 57 11.83 -12.83 1.56
N GLU A 58 11.94 -12.95 0.25
CA GLU A 58 12.45 -14.13 -0.41
C GLU A 58 13.68 -13.80 -1.26
N VAL A 59 14.65 -14.72 -1.26
CA VAL A 59 15.86 -14.62 -2.08
C VAL A 59 16.02 -15.93 -2.84
N GLY A 60 15.86 -15.86 -4.16
CA GLY A 60 15.82 -17.03 -5.04
C GLY A 60 15.95 -16.62 -6.50
N ASP A 61 16.38 -17.55 -7.36
CA ASP A 61 16.46 -17.36 -8.82
C ASP A 61 17.22 -16.09 -9.29
N GLY A 62 18.20 -15.66 -8.49
CA GLY A 62 18.99 -14.45 -8.75
C GLY A 62 18.25 -13.14 -8.46
N GLN A 63 17.15 -13.18 -7.72
CA GLN A 63 16.29 -12.05 -7.39
C GLN A 63 16.08 -11.92 -5.88
N VAL A 64 15.69 -10.73 -5.46
CA VAL A 64 15.19 -10.45 -4.11
C VAL A 64 13.77 -9.96 -4.27
N GLU A 65 12.84 -10.60 -3.57
CA GLU A 65 11.45 -10.20 -3.48
C GLU A 65 11.18 -9.69 -2.06
N LEU A 66 10.58 -8.51 -1.97
CA LEU A 66 10.16 -7.87 -0.73
C LEU A 66 8.69 -7.49 -0.89
N GLU A 67 7.85 -8.15 -0.11
CA GLU A 67 6.42 -7.87 -0.08
C GLU A 67 6.04 -7.17 1.22
N VAL A 68 5.17 -6.16 1.11
CA VAL A 68 4.57 -5.46 2.25
C VAL A 68 3.08 -5.51 2.06
N GLU A 69 2.40 -6.33 2.86
CA GLU A 69 0.96 -6.47 2.82
C GLU A 69 0.31 -5.77 4.02
N LEU A 70 -0.77 -5.03 3.77
CA LEU A 70 -1.55 -4.35 4.79
C LEU A 70 -3.03 -4.65 4.56
N LYS A 71 -3.72 -5.14 5.61
CA LYS A 71 -5.13 -5.55 5.55
C LYS A 71 -5.92 -4.92 6.68
N TRP A 72 -7.09 -4.38 6.35
CA TRP A 72 -8.03 -3.83 7.32
C TRP A 72 -9.49 -3.89 6.80
N PRO A 73 -10.49 -3.87 7.70
CA PRO A 73 -11.89 -3.88 7.29
C PRO A 73 -12.32 -2.56 6.65
N THR A 74 -13.16 -2.65 5.61
CA THR A 74 -13.75 -1.47 4.95
C THR A 74 -14.95 -0.89 5.73
N ALA A 75 -15.55 -1.68 6.61
CA ALA A 75 -16.57 -1.21 7.56
C ALA A 75 -15.89 -0.60 8.80
N PRO A 76 -16.50 0.42 9.44
CA PRO A 76 -16.07 0.85 10.77
C PRO A 76 -16.09 -0.35 11.72
N ALA A 77 -15.08 -0.48 12.59
CA ALA A 77 -15.22 -1.35 13.75
C ALA A 77 -16.46 -0.90 14.52
N GLU A 78 -17.39 -1.82 14.79
CA GLU A 78 -18.50 -1.53 15.70
C GLU A 78 -17.87 -1.20 17.06
N GLY A 79 -18.13 0.02 17.54
CA GLY A 79 -17.64 0.50 18.83
C GLY A 79 -18.37 -0.11 20.01
#